data_AF-A0A842NMU5-F1
#
_entry.id   AF-A0A842NMU5-F1
#
_cell.length_a   1.000
_cell.length_b   1.000
_cell.length_c   1.000
_cell.angle_alpha   90.00
_cell.angle_beta   90.00
_cell.angle_gamma   90.00
#
_symmetry.space_group_name_H-M   'P 1'
#
loop_
_entity.id
_entity.type
_entity.pdbx_description
1 polymer ?
#
loop_
_entity_poly.entity_id
_entity_poly.type
_entity_poly.pdbx_seq_one_letter_code
_entity_poly.pdbx_strand_id
1 'polypeptide(L)'
;MANKETILQFVKSRGPIIPNQIKKEVGGETYLISAVLSELAKDGLIKISYTKIGASPTYYASGQEFKLQELKKYLNEKDQRTFDLLRQKKVLRDKNQEMLVRVSLRNIKDFAKPLEVKVKGEKEIFWKWYLTLKDEAADLIKKQFARLPTKEEVKKEIKPDIKEEKQKILKRTETSKEGFLKRLYDYFEEKKIEVIEEEVIRKNSDIEFQVIISSSVGNIEYFCKAKNKKRCNDGDLSSAYIKGQSLKLPVLFITTGEITKKAKEMLGKEFKGLVLKKI
;
A
#
# COMPACT_ATOMS: atom_id res chain seq x y z
N MET A 1 25.28 -2.57 -38.07
CA MET A 1 25.27 -3.35 -36.81
C MET A 1 24.87 -2.42 -35.68
N ALA A 2 24.17 -2.91 -34.65
CA ALA A 2 23.86 -2.11 -33.46
C ALA A 2 25.17 -1.69 -32.78
N ASN A 3 25.58 -0.43 -32.97
CA ASN A 3 26.78 0.10 -32.32
C ASN A 3 26.47 0.55 -30.89
N LYS A 4 27.49 0.60 -30.03
CA LYS A 4 27.43 1.01 -28.63
C LYS A 4 26.76 2.38 -28.44
N GLU A 5 27.11 3.38 -29.27
CA GLU A 5 26.45 4.69 -29.27
C GLU A 5 24.94 4.59 -29.49
N THR A 6 24.51 3.79 -30.47
CA THR A 6 23.08 3.65 -30.81
C THR A 6 22.32 3.06 -29.63
N ILE A 7 22.82 1.97 -29.03
CA ILE A 7 22.20 1.32 -27.87
C ILE A 7 22.10 2.30 -26.68
N LEU A 8 23.16 3.09 -26.44
CA LEU A 8 23.16 4.11 -25.40
C LEU A 8 22.07 5.17 -25.63
N GLN A 9 21.90 5.65 -26.87
CA GLN A 9 20.85 6.63 -27.21
C GLN A 9 19.45 6.06 -27.01
N PHE A 10 19.23 4.78 -27.32
CA PHE A 10 17.96 4.11 -27.04
C PHE A 10 17.64 4.06 -25.54
N VAL A 11 18.63 3.76 -24.69
CA VAL A 11 18.42 3.74 -23.24
C VAL A 11 18.14 5.17 -22.73
N LYS A 12 18.89 6.17 -23.18
CA LYS A 12 18.70 7.58 -22.79
C LYS A 12 17.34 8.16 -23.20
N SER A 13 16.77 7.72 -24.32
CA SER A 13 15.47 8.19 -24.80
C SER A 13 14.29 7.39 -24.22
N ARG A 14 14.42 6.05 -24.11
CA ARG A 14 13.29 5.14 -23.85
C ARG A 14 13.42 4.28 -22.59
N GLY A 15 14.50 4.40 -21.82
CA GLY A 15 14.65 3.67 -20.56
C GLY A 15 13.48 3.95 -19.58
N PRO A 16 13.13 2.99 -18.70
CA PRO A 16 13.76 1.68 -18.49
C PRO A 16 13.45 0.66 -19.60
N ILE A 17 14.47 -0.06 -20.08
CA ILE A 17 14.38 -0.91 -21.28
C ILE A 17 15.07 -2.27 -21.08
N ILE A 18 14.59 -3.30 -21.78
CA ILE A 18 15.23 -4.64 -21.83
C ILE A 18 15.89 -4.93 -23.19
N PRO A 19 16.87 -5.85 -23.27
CA PRO A 19 17.57 -6.16 -24.52
C PRO A 19 16.64 -6.51 -25.69
N ASN A 20 15.57 -7.25 -25.43
CA ASN A 20 14.61 -7.65 -26.47
C ASN A 20 13.82 -6.48 -27.07
N GLN A 21 13.63 -5.37 -26.32
CA GLN A 21 13.00 -4.17 -26.85
C GLN A 21 13.93 -3.43 -27.81
N ILE A 22 15.23 -3.38 -27.50
CA ILE A 22 16.24 -2.78 -28.40
C ILE A 22 16.40 -3.61 -29.66
N LYS A 23 16.41 -4.95 -29.54
CA LYS A 23 16.44 -5.86 -30.70
C LYS A 23 15.34 -5.57 -31.71
N LYS A 24 14.11 -5.31 -31.24
CA LYS A 24 12.96 -5.02 -32.13
C LYS A 24 13.14 -3.75 -32.96
N GLU A 25 13.96 -2.81 -32.50
CA GLU A 25 14.15 -1.51 -33.13
C GLU A 25 15.44 -1.45 -33.96
N VAL A 26 16.53 -2.03 -33.46
CA VAL A 26 17.88 -1.94 -34.07
C VAL A 26 18.27 -3.22 -34.83
N GLY A 27 17.53 -4.30 -34.64
CA GLY A 27 17.89 -5.63 -35.16
C GLY A 27 19.07 -6.26 -34.42
N GLY A 28 19.53 -7.41 -34.92
CA GLY A 28 20.67 -8.16 -34.37
C GLY A 28 20.31 -9.15 -33.26
N GLU A 29 21.35 -9.67 -32.61
CA GLU A 29 21.23 -10.75 -31.63
C GLU A 29 21.07 -10.24 -30.19
N THR A 30 20.10 -10.80 -29.47
CA THR A 30 19.77 -10.36 -28.09
C THR A 30 20.95 -10.53 -27.14
N TYR A 31 21.77 -11.57 -27.31
CA TYR A 31 22.93 -11.81 -26.45
C TYR A 31 24.05 -10.78 -26.69
N LEU A 32 24.27 -10.35 -27.95
CA LEU A 32 25.20 -9.27 -28.27
C LEU A 32 24.72 -7.94 -27.68
N ILE A 33 23.42 -7.62 -27.82
CA ILE A 33 22.84 -6.41 -27.21
C ILE A 33 22.98 -6.45 -25.68
N SER A 34 22.78 -7.62 -25.06
CA SER A 34 22.92 -7.81 -23.61
C SER A 34 24.37 -7.62 -23.16
N ALA A 35 25.35 -8.07 -23.96
CA ALA A 35 26.76 -7.85 -23.70
C ALA A 35 27.11 -6.35 -23.74
N VAL A 36 26.67 -5.64 -24.78
CA VAL A 36 26.90 -4.18 -24.92
C VAL A 36 26.23 -3.39 -23.79
N LEU A 37 25.00 -3.73 -23.40
CA LEU A 37 24.33 -3.09 -22.25
C LEU A 37 25.06 -3.35 -20.93
N SER A 38 25.60 -4.55 -20.75
CA SER A 38 26.38 -4.88 -19.56
C SER A 38 27.70 -4.12 -19.51
N GLU A 39 28.35 -3.93 -20.67
CA GLU A 39 29.54 -3.09 -20.80
C GLU A 39 29.22 -1.61 -20.51
N LEU A 40 28.16 -1.05 -21.12
CA LEU A 40 27.71 0.32 -20.85
C LEU A 40 27.37 0.56 -19.37
N ALA A 41 26.82 -0.45 -18.69
CA ALA A 41 26.53 -0.38 -17.26
C ALA A 41 27.82 -0.43 -16.43
N LYS A 42 28.81 -1.24 -16.85
CA LYS A 42 30.13 -1.31 -16.22
C LYS A 42 30.89 0.01 -16.36
N ASP A 43 30.75 0.68 -17.50
CA ASP A 43 31.33 2.00 -17.77
C ASP A 43 30.60 3.15 -17.04
N GLY A 44 29.50 2.85 -16.33
CA GLY A 44 28.72 3.84 -15.59
C GLY A 44 27.85 4.75 -16.47
N LEU A 45 27.76 4.49 -17.78
CA LEU A 45 26.97 5.28 -18.72
C LEU A 45 25.46 5.02 -18.58
N ILE A 46 25.10 3.82 -18.10
CA ILE A 46 23.72 3.42 -17.76
C ILE A 46 23.72 2.65 -16.43
N LYS A 47 22.53 2.43 -15.86
CA LYS A 47 22.31 1.71 -14.61
C LYS A 47 21.44 0.48 -14.85
N ILE A 48 21.61 -0.52 -14.01
CA ILE A 48 20.80 -1.75 -13.99
C ILE A 48 19.78 -1.65 -12.86
N SER A 49 18.52 -1.91 -13.19
CA SER A 49 17.43 -2.04 -12.23
C SER A 49 17.50 -3.41 -11.55
N TYR A 50 17.20 -3.47 -10.24
CA TYR A 50 17.00 -4.74 -9.55
C TYR A 50 15.72 -5.46 -10.02
N THR A 51 14.69 -4.73 -10.42
CA THR A 51 13.47 -5.27 -11.02
C THR A 51 13.72 -5.70 -12.47
N LYS A 52 13.52 -6.99 -12.71
CA LYS A 52 13.63 -7.62 -14.03
C LYS A 52 12.27 -7.72 -14.70
N ILE A 53 12.25 -7.73 -16.03
CA ILE A 53 11.05 -8.07 -16.81
C ILE A 53 11.22 -9.49 -17.33
N GLY A 54 10.46 -10.43 -16.75
CA GLY A 54 10.71 -11.85 -16.93
C GLY A 54 12.10 -12.21 -16.40
N ALA A 55 12.92 -12.88 -17.22
CA ALA A 55 14.32 -13.18 -16.88
C ALA A 55 15.30 -12.05 -17.23
N SER A 56 14.87 -11.04 -17.98
CA SER A 56 15.77 -10.02 -18.54
C SER A 56 16.04 -8.88 -17.57
N PRO A 57 17.30 -8.46 -17.37
CA PRO A 57 17.63 -7.25 -16.63
C PRO A 57 17.10 -6.00 -17.36
N THR A 58 16.69 -5.01 -16.57
CA THR A 58 16.19 -3.74 -17.07
C THR A 58 17.26 -2.66 -16.91
N TYR A 59 17.47 -1.85 -17.93
CA TYR A 59 18.51 -0.82 -17.96
C TYR A 59 17.89 0.57 -18.12
N TYR A 60 18.48 1.57 -17.48
CA TYR A 60 18.03 2.97 -17.53
C TYR A 60 19.22 3.93 -17.45
N ALA A 61 19.07 5.14 -17.96
CA ALA A 61 20.09 6.19 -17.84
C ALA A 61 19.89 6.99 -16.54
N SER A 62 20.98 7.59 -16.03
CA SER A 62 20.89 8.56 -14.93
C SER A 62 19.93 9.70 -15.27
N GLY A 63 19.08 10.08 -14.33
CA GLY A 63 18.00 11.07 -14.52
C GLY A 63 16.64 10.45 -14.87
N GLN A 64 16.59 9.16 -15.23
CA GLN A 64 15.35 8.43 -15.53
C GLN A 64 14.79 7.68 -14.32
N GLU A 65 15.33 7.87 -13.11
CA GLU A 65 14.94 7.13 -11.92
C GLU A 65 13.41 7.17 -11.69
N PHE A 66 12.77 8.32 -11.94
CA PHE A 66 11.32 8.49 -11.77
C PHE A 66 10.46 7.50 -12.57
N LYS A 67 10.98 7.01 -13.72
CA LYS A 67 10.30 6.05 -14.58
C LYS A 67 10.36 4.62 -14.06
N LEU A 68 11.20 4.33 -13.06
CA LEU A 68 11.25 3.00 -12.44
C LEU A 68 9.89 2.60 -11.83
N GLN A 69 9.02 3.56 -11.49
CA GLN A 69 7.65 3.28 -11.02
C GLN A 69 6.85 2.44 -12.01
N GLU A 70 7.13 2.54 -13.31
CA GLU A 70 6.48 1.74 -14.36
C GLU A 70 6.77 0.24 -14.20
N LEU A 71 7.87 -0.11 -13.53
CA LEU A 71 8.25 -1.48 -13.25
C LEU A 71 7.43 -2.12 -12.11
N LYS A 72 6.60 -1.33 -11.40
CA LYS A 72 5.68 -1.84 -10.36
C LYS A 72 4.86 -3.03 -10.86
N LYS A 73 4.38 -2.98 -12.10
CA LYS A 73 3.55 -4.03 -12.70
C LYS A 73 4.25 -5.39 -12.83
N TYR A 74 5.58 -5.43 -12.74
CA TYR A 74 6.37 -6.66 -12.79
C TYR A 74 6.73 -7.19 -11.40
N LEU A 75 6.39 -6.47 -10.33
CA LEU A 75 6.51 -6.95 -8.96
C LEU A 75 5.38 -7.93 -8.63
N ASN A 76 5.63 -8.85 -7.71
CA ASN A 76 4.56 -9.66 -7.14
C ASN A 76 3.60 -8.78 -6.30
N GLU A 77 2.41 -9.29 -6.01
CA GLU A 77 1.37 -8.54 -5.30
C GLU A 77 1.84 -7.97 -3.94
N LYS A 78 2.67 -8.72 -3.21
CA LYS A 78 3.17 -8.32 -1.88
C LYS A 78 4.15 -7.15 -1.97
N ASP A 79 5.04 -7.22 -2.95
CA ASP A 79 6.01 -6.17 -3.26
C ASP A 79 5.31 -4.91 -3.81
N GLN A 80 4.23 -5.07 -4.59
CA GLN A 80 3.41 -3.94 -5.04
C GLN A 80 2.73 -3.20 -3.87
N ARG A 81 2.14 -3.94 -2.92
CA ARG A 81 1.57 -3.34 -1.70
C ARG A 81 2.64 -2.60 -0.88
N THR A 82 3.83 -3.20 -0.73
CA THR A 82 4.95 -2.58 -0.02
C THR A 82 5.47 -1.34 -0.74
N PHE A 83 5.53 -1.36 -2.07
CA PHE A 83 5.85 -0.21 -2.90
C PHE A 83 4.87 0.93 -2.64
N ASP A 84 3.56 0.67 -2.64
CA ASP A 84 2.54 1.69 -2.42
C ASP A 84 2.64 2.29 -1.01
N LEU A 85 2.81 1.42 -0.01
CA LEU A 85 3.00 1.83 1.39
C LEU A 85 4.21 2.75 1.55
N LEU A 86 5.36 2.36 0.98
CA LEU A 86 6.59 3.16 1.06
C LEU A 86 6.46 4.47 0.26
N ARG A 87 5.80 4.45 -0.90
CA ARG A 87 5.56 5.64 -1.72
C ARG A 87 4.69 6.67 -1.01
N GLN A 88 3.66 6.21 -0.29
CA GLN A 88 2.75 7.06 0.48
C GLN A 88 3.42 7.61 1.74
N LYS A 89 4.05 6.74 2.54
CA LYS A 89 4.66 7.15 3.82
C LYS A 89 6.03 7.81 3.68
N LYS A 90 6.68 7.68 2.51
CA LYS A 90 8.02 8.16 2.14
C LYS A 90 9.18 7.56 2.95
N VAL A 91 8.97 7.26 4.23
CA VAL A 91 9.93 6.61 5.12
C VAL A 91 9.22 5.59 6.02
N LEU A 92 9.77 4.38 6.09
CA LEU A 92 9.31 3.31 6.99
C LEU A 92 10.44 2.87 7.93
N ARG A 93 10.16 2.77 9.22
CA ARG A 93 11.10 2.19 10.20
C ARG A 93 11.05 0.67 10.15
N ASP A 94 12.16 0.00 9.87
CA ASP A 94 12.23 -1.46 9.66
C ASP A 94 11.67 -2.23 10.86
N LYS A 95 12.11 -1.89 12.08
CA LYS A 95 11.65 -2.52 13.34
C LYS A 95 10.13 -2.49 13.53
N ASN A 96 9.45 -1.48 12.97
CA ASN A 96 7.99 -1.31 13.12
C ASN A 96 7.19 -1.99 12.00
N GLN A 97 7.85 -2.58 11.01
CA GLN A 97 7.16 -3.25 9.89
C GLN A 97 6.97 -4.74 10.14
N GLU A 98 5.89 -5.29 9.61
CA GLU A 98 5.67 -6.73 9.58
C GLU A 98 6.80 -7.48 8.86
N MET A 99 7.01 -8.76 9.20
CA MET A 99 8.07 -9.58 8.60
C MET A 99 7.98 -9.63 7.08
N LEU A 100 6.78 -9.76 6.51
CA LEU A 100 6.57 -9.77 5.06
C LEU A 100 6.91 -8.42 4.42
N VAL A 101 6.57 -7.31 5.06
CA VAL A 101 6.90 -5.96 4.59
C VAL A 101 8.42 -5.74 4.66
N ARG A 102 9.09 -6.18 5.73
CA ARG A 102 10.56 -6.12 5.84
C ARG A 102 11.26 -6.92 4.74
N VAL A 103 10.78 -8.13 4.43
CA VAL A 103 11.32 -8.93 3.32
C VAL A 103 11.07 -8.23 1.99
N SER A 104 9.85 -7.73 1.77
CA SER A 104 9.48 -7.03 0.55
C SER A 104 10.36 -5.79 0.35
N LEU A 105 10.58 -4.96 1.39
CA LEU A 105 11.46 -3.79 1.36
C LEU A 105 12.90 -4.13 0.94
N ARG A 106 13.41 -5.31 1.33
CA ARG A 106 14.73 -5.81 0.90
C ARG A 106 14.73 -6.30 -0.55
N ASN A 107 13.59 -6.76 -1.06
CA ASN A 107 13.43 -7.23 -2.44
C ASN A 107 13.25 -6.07 -3.42
N ILE A 108 12.54 -5.01 -3.01
CA ILE A 108 12.22 -3.85 -3.85
C ILE A 108 13.33 -2.78 -3.87
N LYS A 109 14.58 -3.18 -4.09
CA LYS A 109 15.79 -2.33 -3.95
C LYS A 109 15.84 -1.11 -4.87
N ASP A 110 15.12 -1.14 -6.00
CA ASP A 110 14.98 0.04 -6.86
C ASP A 110 14.20 1.16 -6.17
N PHE A 111 13.26 0.78 -5.31
CA PHE A 111 12.27 1.68 -4.72
C PHE A 111 12.53 2.00 -3.26
N ALA A 112 13.10 1.03 -2.52
CA ALA A 112 13.40 1.14 -1.10
C ALA A 112 14.92 1.24 -0.89
N LYS A 113 15.36 2.39 -0.36
CA LYS A 113 16.76 2.64 -0.02
C LYS A 113 16.93 2.60 1.50
N PRO A 114 17.75 1.69 2.04
CA PRO A 114 18.00 1.63 3.46
C PRO A 114 18.82 2.84 3.92
N LEU A 115 18.50 3.34 5.12
CA LEU A 115 19.18 4.39 5.84
C LEU A 115 19.45 3.88 7.25
N GLU A 116 20.71 3.80 7.63
CA GLU A 116 21.10 3.49 9.00
C GLU A 116 21.14 4.76 9.83
N VAL A 117 20.37 4.79 10.91
CA VAL A 117 20.29 5.92 11.83
C VAL A 117 20.64 5.44 13.23
N LYS A 118 21.53 6.17 13.92
CA LYS A 118 21.83 5.92 15.33
C LYS A 118 20.81 6.64 16.21
N VAL A 119 20.08 5.89 17.02
CA VAL A 119 19.03 6.39 17.90
C VAL A 119 19.29 5.84 19.29
N LYS A 120 19.52 6.73 20.27
CA LYS A 120 19.81 6.35 21.66
C LYS A 120 20.94 5.30 21.80
N GLY A 121 21.95 5.38 20.93
CA GLY A 121 23.09 4.44 20.91
C GLY A 121 22.88 3.16 20.10
N GLU A 122 21.65 2.82 19.71
CA GLU A 122 21.35 1.68 18.84
C GLU A 122 21.34 2.08 17.36
N LYS A 123 21.85 1.21 16.49
CA LYS A 123 21.69 1.35 15.04
C LYS A 123 20.32 0.82 14.62
N GLU A 124 19.58 1.62 13.87
CA GLU A 124 18.29 1.24 13.32
C GLU A 124 18.20 1.50 11.82
N ILE A 125 17.43 0.65 11.13
CA ILE A 125 17.23 0.73 9.68
C ILE A 125 15.90 1.44 9.40
N PHE A 126 15.98 2.45 8.55
CA PHE A 126 14.85 3.12 7.93
C PHE A 126 14.88 2.88 6.43
N TRP A 127 13.73 2.62 5.82
CA TRP A 127 13.58 2.49 4.39
C TRP A 127 13.04 3.80 3.85
N LYS A 128 13.83 4.45 2.99
CA LYS A 128 13.46 5.68 2.29
C LYS A 128 12.94 5.34 0.90
N TRP A 129 11.86 6.00 0.50
CA TRP A 129 11.43 6.03 -0.89
C TRP A 129 12.52 6.65 -1.78
N TYR A 130 12.83 5.99 -2.89
CA TYR A 130 14.00 6.32 -3.71
C TYR A 130 14.00 7.74 -4.33
N LEU A 131 12.82 8.34 -4.55
CA LEU A 131 12.69 9.73 -5.04
C LEU A 131 12.67 10.78 -3.92
N THR A 132 12.58 10.37 -2.66
CA THR A 132 12.59 11.31 -1.53
C THR A 132 14.00 11.84 -1.33
N LEU A 133 14.14 13.15 -1.12
CA LEU A 133 15.44 13.77 -0.84
C LEU A 133 15.99 13.30 0.52
N LYS A 134 17.31 13.39 0.70
CA LYS A 134 17.95 12.94 1.94
C LYS A 134 17.49 13.78 3.14
N ASP A 135 17.36 15.09 2.96
CA ASP A 135 16.98 16.02 4.04
C ASP A 135 15.50 15.85 4.41
N GLU A 136 14.61 15.73 3.42
CA GLU A 136 13.19 15.43 3.63
C GLU A 136 13.02 14.10 4.40
N ALA A 137 13.79 13.07 4.04
CA ALA A 137 13.76 11.80 4.75
C ALA A 137 14.27 11.94 6.20
N ALA A 138 15.32 12.73 6.43
CA ALA A 138 15.82 12.99 7.77
C ALA A 138 14.76 13.69 8.64
N ASP A 139 14.01 14.65 8.09
CA ASP A 139 12.95 15.35 8.81
C ASP A 139 11.76 14.45 9.11
N LEU A 140 11.39 13.55 8.20
CA LEU A 140 10.37 12.53 8.46
C LEU A 140 10.81 11.56 9.57
N ILE A 141 12.08 11.17 9.60
CA ILE A 141 12.64 10.33 10.66
C ILE A 141 12.62 11.08 12.00
N LYS A 142 13.05 12.34 12.04
CA LYS A 142 12.99 13.18 13.25
C LYS A 142 11.56 13.31 13.76
N LYS A 143 10.56 13.52 12.88
CA LYS A 143 9.13 13.57 13.26
C LYS A 143 8.64 12.24 13.86
N GLN A 144 9.14 11.10 13.40
CA GLN A 144 8.84 9.79 14.00
C GLN A 144 9.43 9.63 15.41
N PHE A 145 10.53 10.32 15.73
CA PHE A 145 11.17 10.30 17.07
C PHE A 145 10.69 11.40 18.02
N ALA A 146 10.33 12.58 17.50
CA ALA A 146 9.72 13.65 18.26
C ALA A 146 8.32 13.24 18.80
N ARG A 147 7.68 12.25 18.15
CA ARG A 147 6.52 11.53 18.67
C ARG A 147 6.92 10.35 19.57
N LEU A 148 7.84 10.55 20.50
CA LEU A 148 7.95 9.71 21.69
C LEU A 148 7.14 10.37 22.81
N PRO A 149 5.84 10.10 22.96
CA PRO A 149 5.21 10.34 24.24
C PRO A 149 5.71 9.28 25.23
N THR A 150 6.27 9.75 26.34
CA THR A 150 6.19 9.08 27.63
C THR A 150 4.75 8.58 27.84
N LYS A 151 4.62 7.37 28.38
CA LYS A 151 3.40 6.55 28.42
C LYS A 151 2.28 7.12 29.31
N GLU A 152 2.32 8.40 29.71
CA GLU A 152 1.43 8.98 30.72
C GLU A 152 0.65 10.24 30.28
N GLU A 153 0.89 10.83 29.11
CA GLU A 153 0.20 12.09 28.71
C GLU A 153 -0.66 12.01 27.43
N VAL A 154 -1.09 10.82 26.99
CA VAL A 154 -2.04 10.70 25.86
C VAL A 154 -3.50 11.04 26.25
N LYS A 155 -3.77 11.43 27.50
CA LYS A 155 -5.14 11.76 27.95
C LYS A 155 -5.50 13.24 28.00
N LYS A 156 -4.58 14.17 27.80
CA LYS A 156 -4.93 15.59 27.80
C LYS A 156 -4.12 16.31 26.73
N GLU A 157 -4.84 17.06 25.89
CA GLU A 157 -4.32 18.02 24.90
C GLU A 157 -3.90 17.49 23.53
N ILE A 158 -4.90 17.07 22.75
CA ILE A 158 -4.98 17.52 21.34
C ILE A 158 -6.38 18.04 21.06
N LYS A 159 -6.54 19.36 21.22
CA LYS A 159 -7.30 20.30 20.37
C LYS A 159 -6.92 21.71 20.85
N PRO A 160 -6.78 22.74 19.98
CA PRO A 160 -7.49 22.87 18.71
C PRO A 160 -6.66 23.55 17.60
N ASP A 161 -6.05 22.80 16.67
CA ASP A 161 -5.55 23.40 15.42
C ASP A 161 -5.87 22.57 14.17
N ILE A 162 -6.92 21.75 14.29
CA ILE A 162 -7.57 21.04 13.17
C ILE A 162 -9.00 21.57 12.99
N LYS A 163 -9.34 22.74 13.57
CA LYS A 163 -10.69 23.31 13.48
C LYS A 163 -10.92 24.09 12.18
N GLU A 164 -9.91 24.77 11.64
CA GLU A 164 -10.11 25.58 10.43
C GLU A 164 -10.13 24.75 9.14
N GLU A 165 -9.37 23.66 9.06
CA GLU A 165 -9.42 22.80 7.87
C GLU A 165 -10.56 21.77 7.91
N LYS A 166 -11.06 21.40 9.10
CA LYS A 166 -12.27 20.57 9.24
C LYS A 166 -13.54 21.27 8.74
N GLN A 167 -13.62 22.61 8.84
CA GLN A 167 -14.83 23.33 8.41
C GLN A 167 -14.98 23.48 6.89
N LYS A 168 -13.89 23.41 6.11
CA LYS A 168 -13.97 23.46 4.64
C LYS A 168 -14.30 22.12 3.98
N ILE A 169 -14.00 20.99 4.64
CA ILE A 169 -14.32 19.65 4.12
C ILE A 169 -15.72 19.20 4.59
N LEU A 170 -16.15 19.59 5.81
CA LEU A 170 -17.51 19.27 6.30
C LEU A 170 -18.62 20.04 5.59
N LYS A 171 -18.36 21.23 5.03
CA LYS A 171 -19.39 22.02 4.32
C LYS A 171 -19.59 21.66 2.85
N ARG A 172 -18.81 20.73 2.27
CA ARG A 172 -18.93 20.39 0.83
C ARG A 172 -19.59 19.04 0.54
N THR A 173 -20.07 18.33 1.55
CA THR A 173 -20.78 17.03 1.40
C THR A 173 -22.03 16.88 2.26
N GLU A 174 -22.68 17.99 2.64
CA GLU A 174 -24.02 17.98 3.24
C GLU A 174 -25.16 17.79 2.22
N THR A 175 -24.85 17.66 0.93
CA THR A 175 -25.83 17.31 -0.10
C THR A 175 -25.53 15.93 -0.69
N SER A 176 -26.38 14.97 -0.34
CA SER A 176 -26.63 13.65 -0.96
C SER A 176 -25.94 12.37 -0.42
N LYS A 177 -25.83 12.16 0.90
CA LYS A 177 -25.73 10.78 1.43
C LYS A 177 -27.14 10.15 1.50
N GLU A 178 -27.60 9.56 0.40
CA GLU A 178 -28.90 8.86 0.33
C GLU A 178 -28.77 7.34 0.60
N GLY A 179 -29.83 6.75 1.17
CA GLY A 179 -30.04 5.30 1.18
C GLY A 179 -29.16 4.49 2.15
N PHE A 180 -28.48 3.46 1.64
CA PHE A 180 -27.77 2.45 2.43
C PHE A 180 -26.53 3.00 3.15
N LEU A 181 -25.82 3.95 2.53
CA LEU A 181 -24.64 4.57 3.12
C LEU A 181 -25.00 5.37 4.39
N LYS A 182 -26.13 6.10 4.35
CA LYS A 182 -26.62 6.85 5.52
C LYS A 182 -26.83 5.93 6.72
N ARG A 183 -27.54 4.81 6.51
CA ARG A 183 -27.80 3.81 7.56
C ARG A 183 -26.50 3.23 8.15
N LEU A 184 -25.44 3.10 7.36
CA LEU A 184 -24.14 2.64 7.84
C LEU A 184 -23.46 3.68 8.72
N TYR A 185 -23.48 4.96 8.32
CA TYR A 185 -22.95 6.04 9.14
C TYR A 185 -23.75 6.23 10.43
N ASP A 186 -25.08 6.15 10.38
CA ASP A 186 -25.94 6.20 11.57
C ASP A 186 -25.57 5.06 12.54
N TYR A 187 -25.36 3.85 12.01
CA TYR A 187 -24.91 2.69 12.80
C TYR A 187 -23.52 2.89 13.40
N PHE A 188 -22.57 3.42 12.63
CA PHE A 188 -21.22 3.69 13.11
C PHE A 188 -21.23 4.75 14.21
N GLU A 189 -22.03 5.80 14.07
CA GLU A 189 -22.17 6.86 15.07
C GLU A 189 -22.80 6.33 16.37
N GLU A 190 -23.89 5.56 16.28
CA GLU A 190 -24.55 4.93 17.43
C GLU A 190 -23.56 4.02 18.20
N LYS A 191 -22.72 3.28 17.47
CA LYS A 191 -21.74 2.36 18.05
C LYS A 191 -20.39 2.98 18.35
N LYS A 192 -20.21 4.30 18.13
CA LYS A 192 -18.94 5.01 18.29
C LYS A 192 -17.79 4.33 17.52
N ILE A 193 -18.10 3.84 16.33
CA ILE A 193 -17.16 3.25 15.40
C ILE A 193 -16.59 4.38 14.54
N GLU A 194 -15.27 4.52 14.52
CA GLU A 194 -14.58 5.52 13.70
C GLU A 194 -14.27 4.93 12.32
N VAL A 195 -14.55 5.68 11.25
CA VAL A 195 -14.22 5.27 9.87
C VAL A 195 -12.86 5.86 9.49
N ILE A 196 -11.90 5.01 9.12
CA ILE A 196 -10.57 5.40 8.64
C ILE A 196 -10.59 5.58 7.11
N GLU A 197 -11.18 4.61 6.41
CA GLU A 197 -11.20 4.54 4.95
C GLU A 197 -12.56 3.99 4.48
N GLU A 198 -13.03 4.48 3.32
CA GLU A 198 -14.26 4.03 2.66
C GLU A 198 -13.95 3.77 1.18
N GLU A 199 -14.32 2.58 0.70
CA GLU A 199 -14.26 2.20 -0.71
C GLU A 199 -15.63 1.71 -1.18
N VAL A 200 -16.25 2.45 -2.11
CA VAL A 200 -17.56 2.11 -2.67
C VAL A 200 -17.39 1.15 -3.85
N ILE A 201 -17.59 -0.15 -3.62
CA ILE A 201 -17.50 -1.19 -4.66
C ILE A 201 -18.72 -1.13 -5.59
N ARG A 202 -19.92 -1.03 -5.00
CA ARG A 202 -21.19 -0.83 -5.72
C ARG A 202 -22.09 0.08 -4.90
N LYS A 203 -22.46 1.23 -5.49
CA LYS A 203 -23.38 2.19 -4.88
C LYS A 203 -24.63 1.47 -4.34
N ASN A 204 -25.00 1.77 -3.10
CA ASN A 204 -26.16 1.21 -2.38
C ASN A 204 -26.20 -0.31 -2.15
N SER A 205 -25.14 -1.08 -2.45
CA SER A 205 -25.17 -2.54 -2.31
C SER A 205 -23.93 -3.22 -1.74
N ASP A 206 -22.73 -2.73 -2.02
CA ASP A 206 -21.48 -3.35 -1.57
C ASP A 206 -20.45 -2.26 -1.30
N ILE A 207 -20.06 -2.09 -0.04
CA ILE A 207 -19.19 -1.00 0.42
C ILE A 207 -18.19 -1.57 1.43
N GLU A 208 -16.92 -1.25 1.26
CA GLU A 208 -15.83 -1.69 2.11
C GLU A 208 -15.33 -0.51 2.94
N PHE A 209 -14.98 -0.76 4.20
CA PHE A 209 -14.46 0.24 5.11
C PHE A 209 -13.30 -0.34 5.92
N GLN A 210 -12.39 0.53 6.36
CA GLN A 210 -11.54 0.26 7.51
C GLN A 210 -12.07 1.08 8.69
N VAL A 211 -12.36 0.41 9.80
CA VAL A 211 -13.00 1.04 10.95
C VAL A 211 -12.29 0.72 12.26
N ILE A 212 -12.34 1.64 13.22
CA ILE A 212 -11.84 1.45 14.58
C ILE A 212 -13.02 1.25 15.50
N ILE A 213 -12.99 0.14 16.24
CA ILE A 213 -13.95 -0.18 17.29
C ILE A 213 -13.25 -0.09 18.63
N SER A 214 -13.71 0.80 19.49
CA SER A 214 -13.23 0.90 20.88
C SER A 214 -13.78 -0.27 21.71
N SER A 215 -12.89 -1.10 22.23
CA SER A 215 -13.20 -2.19 23.17
C SER A 215 -12.67 -1.88 24.57
N SER A 216 -13.08 -2.67 25.57
CA SER A 216 -12.59 -2.55 26.95
C SER A 216 -11.08 -2.75 27.09
N VAL A 217 -10.44 -3.40 26.12
CA VAL A 217 -8.98 -3.65 26.08
C VAL A 217 -8.23 -2.73 25.10
N GLY A 218 -8.92 -1.78 24.47
CA GLY A 218 -8.35 -0.82 23.53
C GLY A 218 -9.07 -0.74 22.19
N ASN A 219 -8.55 0.11 21.32
CA ASN A 219 -9.06 0.30 19.96
C ASN A 219 -8.57 -0.84 19.05
N ILE A 220 -9.49 -1.50 18.37
CA ILE A 220 -9.19 -2.58 17.43
C ILE A 220 -9.64 -2.14 16.05
N GLU A 221 -8.75 -2.27 15.07
CA GLU A 221 -9.02 -2.01 13.67
C GLU A 221 -9.70 -3.22 13.03
N TYR A 222 -10.77 -2.97 12.27
CA TYR A 222 -11.57 -3.99 11.58
C TYR A 222 -11.63 -3.67 10.10
N PHE A 223 -11.54 -4.73 9.29
CA PHE A 223 -12.04 -4.67 7.93
C PHE A 223 -13.56 -4.83 7.98
N CYS A 224 -14.29 -3.81 7.56
CA CYS A 224 -15.74 -3.83 7.55
C CYS A 224 -16.26 -3.98 6.12
N LYS A 225 -17.04 -5.03 5.86
CA LYS A 225 -17.74 -5.22 4.58
C LYS A 225 -19.23 -5.08 4.80
N ALA A 226 -19.84 -4.08 4.16
CA ALA A 226 -21.26 -3.79 4.26
C ALA A 226 -21.99 -4.17 2.98
N LYS A 227 -23.02 -5.01 3.10
CA LYS A 227 -23.78 -5.53 1.96
C LYS A 227 -25.28 -5.34 2.11
N ASN A 228 -25.89 -4.57 1.21
CA ASN A 228 -27.35 -4.42 1.16
C ASN A 228 -27.94 -5.53 0.29
N LYS A 229 -28.35 -6.63 0.91
CA LYS A 229 -28.88 -7.80 0.20
C LYS A 229 -29.88 -8.51 1.10
N LYS A 230 -31.09 -8.82 0.57
CA LYS A 230 -32.15 -9.53 1.31
C LYS A 230 -31.68 -10.83 1.94
N ARG A 231 -30.80 -11.57 1.24
CA ARG A 231 -30.18 -12.79 1.74
C ARG A 231 -28.72 -12.92 1.29
N CYS A 232 -27.77 -12.94 2.23
CA CYS A 232 -26.34 -13.18 1.97
C CYS A 232 -26.02 -14.68 2.01
N ASN A 233 -25.23 -15.14 1.04
CA ASN A 233 -24.80 -16.54 0.94
C ASN A 233 -23.38 -16.75 1.50
N ASP A 234 -22.91 -17.99 1.46
CA ASP A 234 -21.55 -18.36 1.87
C ASP A 234 -20.48 -17.64 1.05
N GLY A 235 -20.68 -17.46 -0.25
CA GLY A 235 -19.77 -16.69 -1.11
C GLY A 235 -19.59 -15.23 -0.66
N ASP A 236 -20.66 -14.58 -0.22
CA ASP A 236 -20.61 -13.21 0.31
C ASP A 236 -19.72 -13.13 1.56
N LEU A 237 -19.90 -14.05 2.51
CA LEU A 237 -19.12 -14.11 3.75
C LEU A 237 -17.67 -14.54 3.48
N SER A 238 -17.46 -15.54 2.62
CA SER A 238 -16.12 -16.00 2.22
C SER A 238 -15.31 -14.87 1.59
N SER A 239 -15.92 -14.05 0.73
CA SER A 239 -15.22 -12.91 0.11
C SER A 239 -14.76 -11.88 1.14
N ALA A 240 -15.59 -11.59 2.14
CA ALA A 240 -15.25 -10.69 3.23
C ALA A 240 -14.15 -11.28 4.12
N TYR A 241 -14.27 -12.57 4.43
CA TYR A 241 -13.32 -13.30 5.26
C TYR A 241 -11.95 -13.39 4.60
N ILE A 242 -11.87 -13.80 3.33
CA ILE A 242 -10.60 -13.89 2.59
C ILE A 242 -9.93 -12.52 2.51
N LYS A 243 -10.70 -11.44 2.27
CA LYS A 243 -10.18 -10.08 2.24
C LYS A 243 -9.66 -9.64 3.61
N GLY A 244 -10.41 -9.88 4.69
CA GLY A 244 -9.97 -9.61 6.06
C GLY A 244 -8.72 -10.40 6.45
N GLN A 245 -8.66 -11.68 6.12
CA GLN A 245 -7.47 -12.52 6.34
C GLN A 245 -6.28 -12.03 5.52
N SER A 246 -6.49 -11.54 4.30
CA SER A 246 -5.44 -10.92 3.46
C SER A 246 -4.91 -9.63 4.08
N LEU A 247 -5.75 -8.88 4.78
CA LEU A 247 -5.41 -7.66 5.52
C LEU A 247 -4.98 -7.94 6.97
N LYS A 248 -5.10 -9.18 7.44
CA LYS A 248 -4.94 -9.61 8.85
C LYS A 248 -5.79 -8.80 9.84
N LEU A 249 -6.93 -8.30 9.39
CA LEU A 249 -7.88 -7.60 10.23
C LEU A 249 -9.05 -8.54 10.57
N PRO A 250 -9.57 -8.51 11.81
CA PRO A 250 -10.85 -9.12 12.10
C PRO A 250 -11.92 -8.50 11.21
N VAL A 251 -12.91 -9.30 10.84
CA VAL A 251 -13.90 -8.89 9.84
C VAL A 251 -15.18 -8.50 10.54
N LEU A 252 -15.67 -7.29 10.27
CA LEU A 252 -17.03 -6.90 10.58
C LEU A 252 -17.87 -7.01 9.31
N PHE A 253 -18.78 -7.95 9.25
CA PHE A 253 -19.71 -8.08 8.12
C PHE A 253 -21.06 -7.47 8.49
N ILE A 254 -21.45 -6.40 7.81
CA ILE A 254 -22.73 -5.72 8.01
C ILE A 254 -23.69 -6.06 6.88
N THR A 255 -24.92 -6.44 7.18
CA THR A 255 -25.96 -6.71 6.17
C THR A 255 -27.32 -6.17 6.57
N THR A 256 -28.17 -5.83 5.59
CA THR A 256 -29.58 -5.47 5.82
C THR A 256 -30.51 -6.69 5.88
N GLY A 257 -30.07 -7.83 5.33
CA GLY A 257 -30.88 -9.03 5.18
C GLY A 257 -30.47 -10.16 6.10
N GLU A 258 -30.94 -11.36 5.77
CA GLU A 258 -30.59 -12.59 6.49
C GLU A 258 -29.40 -13.30 5.85
N ILE A 259 -28.79 -14.25 6.54
CA ILE A 259 -27.81 -15.18 5.93
C ILE A 259 -28.46 -16.54 5.66
N THR A 260 -27.97 -17.27 4.66
CA THR A 260 -28.43 -18.65 4.41
C THR A 260 -28.03 -19.59 5.56
N LYS A 261 -28.73 -20.73 5.70
CA LYS A 261 -28.40 -21.76 6.71
C LYS A 261 -26.93 -22.20 6.59
N LYS A 262 -26.48 -22.44 5.36
CA LYS A 262 -25.08 -22.78 5.04
C LYS A 262 -24.09 -21.70 5.48
N ALA A 263 -24.37 -20.42 5.22
CA ALA A 263 -23.52 -19.31 5.65
C ALA A 263 -23.45 -19.20 7.19
N LYS A 264 -24.56 -19.49 7.89
CA LYS A 264 -24.62 -19.50 9.36
C LYS A 264 -23.78 -20.64 9.95
N GLU A 265 -23.78 -21.81 9.33
CA GLU A 265 -22.94 -22.95 9.73
C GLU A 265 -21.44 -22.65 9.54
N MET A 266 -21.07 -22.08 8.38
CA MET A 266 -19.67 -21.73 8.09
C MET A 266 -19.15 -20.60 9.00
N LEU A 267 -20.01 -19.66 9.40
CA LEU A 267 -19.66 -18.61 10.36
C LEU A 267 -19.17 -19.18 11.70
N GLY A 268 -19.81 -20.25 12.19
CA GLY A 268 -19.45 -20.86 13.48
C GLY A 268 -18.25 -21.82 13.42
N LYS A 269 -17.93 -22.36 12.24
CA LYS A 269 -16.90 -23.41 12.07
C LYS A 269 -15.63 -22.91 11.38
N GLU A 270 -15.78 -22.11 10.33
CA GLU A 270 -14.71 -21.82 9.36
C GLU A 270 -14.25 -20.36 9.41
N PHE A 271 -15.14 -19.40 9.67
CA PHE A 271 -14.83 -17.97 9.65
C PHE A 271 -14.46 -17.40 11.03
N LYS A 272 -13.39 -17.94 11.63
CA LYS A 272 -12.90 -17.48 12.94
C LYS A 272 -12.48 -16.01 12.90
N GLY A 273 -13.06 -15.18 13.76
CA GLY A 273 -12.77 -13.75 13.82
C GLY A 273 -13.62 -12.89 12.87
N LEU A 274 -14.61 -13.47 12.19
CA LEU A 274 -15.65 -12.72 11.49
C LEU A 274 -16.84 -12.48 12.43
N VAL A 275 -17.18 -11.22 12.64
CA VAL A 275 -18.33 -10.75 13.39
C VAL A 275 -19.41 -10.31 12.40
N LEU A 276 -20.59 -10.90 12.49
CA LEU A 276 -21.73 -10.51 11.65
C LEU A 276 -22.70 -9.62 12.42
N LYS A 277 -23.12 -8.52 11.79
CA LYS A 277 -24.13 -7.60 12.30
C LYS A 277 -25.20 -7.32 11.24
N LYS A 278 -26.45 -7.35 11.67
CA LYS A 278 -27.60 -6.99 10.85
C LYS A 278 -28.06 -5.59 11.26
N ILE A 279 -28.28 -4.70 10.29
CA ILE A 279 -28.75 -3.32 10.50
C ILE A 279 -30.03 -3.03 9.74
#